data_AF-A0A699ZRD5-F1
#
_entry.id   AF-A0A699ZRD5-F1
#
_cell.length_a   1.000
_cell.length_b   1.000
_cell.length_c   1.000
_cell.angle_alpha   90.00
_cell.angle_beta   90.00
_cell.angle_gamma   90.00
#
_symmetry.space_group_name_H-M   'P 1'
#
loop_
_entity.id
_entity.type
_entity.pdbx_description
1 polymer ?
#
loop_
_entity_poly.entity_id
_entity_poly.type
_entity_poly.pdbx_seq_one_letter_code
_entity_poly.pdbx_strand_id
1 'polypeptide(L)' 'KDQTYFLAHLSPSQLSRALFPLGALTKAQVRQLAAVAGLATQARKDSQGICFLGKVKFPEFV' A
#
# COMPACT_ATOMS: atom_id res chain seq x y z
N LYS A 1 -9.10 2.05 3.31
CA LYS A 1 -8.24 0.97 3.87
C LYS A 1 -7.23 1.68 4.74
N ASP A 2 -7.27 1.45 6.04
CA ASP A 2 -6.31 2.03 6.97
C ASP A 2 -5.03 1.17 7.01
N GLN A 3 -3.87 1.81 7.05
CA GLN A 3 -2.55 1.17 7.18
C GLN A 3 -1.73 1.74 8.34
N THR A 4 -2.32 2.58 9.21
CA THR A 4 -1.66 3.17 10.38
C THR A 4 -1.06 2.12 11.32
N TYR A 5 -1.68 0.94 11.42
CA TYR A 5 -1.14 -0.20 12.17
C TYR A 5 0.31 -0.55 11.80
N PHE A 6 0.64 -0.57 10.51
CA PHE A 6 2.01 -0.86 10.04
C PHE A 6 2.99 0.29 10.25
N LEU A 7 2.47 1.50 10.49
CA LEU A 7 3.24 2.72 10.69
C LEU A 7 3.43 3.07 12.18
N ALA A 8 2.88 2.26 13.09
CA ALA A 8 2.84 2.56 14.53
C ALA A 8 4.21 2.76 15.19
N HIS A 9 5.29 2.23 14.59
CA HIS A 9 6.67 2.39 15.09
C HIS A 9 7.47 3.51 14.42
N LEU A 10 6.86 4.32 13.54
CA LEU A 10 7.56 5.46 12.95
C LEU A 10 7.78 6.57 13.97
N SER A 11 8.99 7.15 13.97
CA SER A 11 9.31 8.30 14.81
C SER A 11 8.75 9.61 14.22
N PRO A 12 8.56 10.66 15.04
CA PRO A 12 8.14 11.97 14.54
C PRO A 12 9.10 12.55 13.47
N SER A 13 10.41 12.33 13.61
CA SER A 13 11.39 12.79 12.63
C SER A 13 11.29 12.05 11.29
N GLN A 14 10.92 10.76 11.30
CA GLN A 14 10.61 10.03 10.08
C GLN A 14 9.30 10.52 9.45
N LEU A 15 8.25 10.70 10.25
CA LEU A 15 6.95 11.20 9.79
C LEU A 15 7.04 12.60 9.17
N SER A 16 7.87 13.49 9.73
CA SER A 16 8.07 14.86 9.22
C SER A 16 8.57 14.93 7.77
N ARG A 17 9.14 13.82 7.26
CA ARG A 17 9.68 13.71 5.90
C ARG A 17 8.83 12.82 4.99
N ALA A 18 7.67 12.35 5.45
CA ALA A 18 6.78 11.48 4.70
C ALA A 18 5.52 12.24 4.25
N LEU A 19 5.01 11.92 3.06
CA LEU A 19 3.73 12.42 2.55
C LEU A 19 2.80 11.24 2.28
N PHE A 20 1.53 11.38 2.68
CA PHE A 20 0.50 10.36 2.50
C PHE A 20 -0.63 10.89 1.59
N PRO A 21 -0.37 11.09 0.28
CA PRO A 21 -1.32 11.73 -0.64
C PRO A 21 -2.63 10.94 -0.82
N LEU A 22 -2.64 9.66 -0.45
CA LEU A 22 -3.80 8.79 -0.54
C LEU A 22 -4.62 8.71 0.77
N GLY A 23 -4.18 9.37 1.85
CA GLY A 23 -4.75 9.20 3.19
C GLY A 23 -6.23 9.58 3.29
N ALA A 24 -6.68 10.56 2.51
CA ALA A 24 -8.08 10.99 2.45
C ALA A 24 -8.93 10.23 1.42
N LEU A 25 -8.31 9.33 0.63
CA LEU A 25 -8.98 8.66 -0.49
C LEU A 25 -9.33 7.22 -0.12
N THR A 26 -10.54 6.82 -0.51
CA THR A 26 -10.91 5.41 -0.51
C THR A 26 -10.16 4.66 -1.61
N LYS A 27 -10.00 3.35 -1.44
CA LYS A 27 -9.35 2.50 -2.45
C LYS A 27 -10.07 2.54 -3.80
N ALA A 28 -11.39 2.66 -3.79
CA ALA A 28 -12.21 2.79 -5.00
C ALA A 28 -11.89 4.08 -5.75
N GLN A 29 -11.84 5.22 -5.05
CA GLN A 29 -11.46 6.52 -5.64
C GLN A 29 -10.06 6.47 -6.24
N VAL A 30 -9.07 5.89 -5.53
CA VAL A 30 -7.71 5.75 -6.06
C VAL A 30 -7.69 4.92 -7.35
N ARG A 31 -8.47 3.83 -7.43
CA ARG A 31 -8.57 3.03 -8.66
C ARG A 31 -9.22 3.80 -9.81
N GLN A 32 -10.26 4.57 -9.52
CA GLN A 32 -10.91 5.40 -10.53
C GLN A 32 -9.95 6.46 -11.07
N LEU A 33 -9.20 7.15 -10.20
CA LEU A 33 -8.17 8.12 -10.60
C LEU A 33 -7.09 7.47 -11.47
N ALA A 34 -6.61 6.29 -11.08
CA ALA A 34 -5.61 5.55 -11.86
C ALA A 34 -6.13 5.16 -13.25
N ALA A 35 -7.43 4.81 -13.36
CA ALA A 35 -8.06 4.48 -14.64
C ALA A 35 -8.23 5.70 -15.54
N VAL A 36 -8.72 6.81 -14.98
CA VAL A 36 -8.86 8.09 -15.69
C VAL A 36 -7.51 8.60 -16.18
N ALA A 37 -6.45 8.44 -15.39
CA ALA A 37 -5.09 8.81 -15.76
C ALA A 37 -4.40 7.81 -16.71
N GLY A 38 -5.05 6.70 -17.07
CA GLY A 38 -4.49 5.70 -18.00
C GLY A 38 -3.25 4.98 -17.46
N LEU A 39 -3.10 4.84 -16.13
CA LEU A 39 -1.91 4.21 -15.55
C LEU A 39 -1.86 2.70 -15.89
N ALA A 40 -0.69 2.20 -16.29
CA ALA A 40 -0.50 0.78 -16.60
C ALA A 40 -0.86 -0.17 -15.43
N THR A 41 -0.80 0.34 -14.20
CA THR A 41 -1.10 -0.42 -12.97
C THR A 41 -2.57 -0.38 -12.56
N GLN A 42 -3.45 0.32 -13.29
CA GLN A 42 -4.85 0.57 -12.90
C GLN A 42 -5.64 -0.70 -12.54
N ALA A 43 -5.38 -1.82 -13.23
CA ALA A 43 -6.06 -3.10 -13.04
C ALA A 43 -5.25 -4.12 -12.22
N ARG A 44 -4.07 -3.75 -11.71
CA ARG A 44 -3.20 -4.66 -10.96
C ARG A 44 -3.86 -5.03 -9.63
N LYS A 45 -3.89 -6.32 -9.29
CA LYS A 45 -4.36 -6.81 -8.00
C LYS A 45 -3.44 -6.30 -6.87
N ASP A 46 -4.03 -6.06 -5.70
CA ASP A 46 -3.28 -5.68 -4.50
C ASP A 46 -2.35 -6.83 -4.09
N SER A 47 -1.15 -6.50 -3.59
CA SER A 47 -0.23 -7.48 -3.01
C SER A 47 -0.82 -8.11 -1.75
N GLN A 48 -0.50 -9.39 -1.52
CA GLN A 48 -0.85 -10.14 -0.32
C GLN A 48 0.40 -10.83 0.22
N GLY A 49 0.45 -11.08 1.53
CA GLY A 49 1.60 -11.71 2.19
C GLY A 49 2.67 -10.71 2.66
N ILE A 50 3.85 -11.23 3.00
CA ILE A 50 4.97 -10.45 3.53
C ILE A 50 5.66 -9.69 2.40
N CYS A 51 5.96 -8.40 2.63
CA CYS A 51 6.69 -7.57 1.68
C CYS A 51 8.00 -8.26 1.25
N PHE A 52 8.30 -8.21 -0.05
CA PHE A 52 9.51 -8.75 -0.67
C PHE A 52 9.65 -10.27 -0.73
N LEU A 53 8.78 -11.04 -0.05
CA LEU A 53 8.84 -12.50 -0.09
C LEU A 53 8.16 -13.13 -1.33
N GLY A 54 7.31 -12.37 -2.02
CA GLY A 54 6.54 -12.89 -3.15
C GLY A 54 5.45 -13.88 -2.71
N LYS A 55 5.03 -14.77 -3.63
CA LYS A 55 4.01 -15.79 -3.34
C LYS A 55 4.67 -17.06 -2.82
N VAL A 56 4.96 -17.09 -1.52
CA VAL A 56 5.51 -18.26 -0.82
C VAL A 56 4.48 -18.75 0.20
N LYS A 57 4.36 -20.07 0.36
CA LYS A 57 3.55 -20.64 1.44
C LYS A 57 4.29 -20.43 2.75
N PHE A 58 3.67 -19.72 3.68
CA PHE A 58 4.29 -19.36 4.95
C PHE A 58 4.94 -20.53 5.71
N PRO A 59 4.34 -21.74 5.77
CA PRO A 59 4.99 -22.90 6.42
C PRO A 59 6.22 -23.44 5.70
N GLU A 60 6.38 -23.19 4.40
CA GLU A 60 7.58 -23.58 3.65
C GLU A 60 8.71 -22.53 3.81
N PHE A 61 8.39 -21.34 4.34
CA PHE A 61 9.35 -20.24 4.53
C PHE A 61 10.00 -20.23 5.92
N VAL A 62 9.28 -20.68 6.96
CA VAL A 62 9.70 -20.65 8.36
C VAL A 62 10.39 -21.95 8.77
#